data_AF-A0A536IDA4-F1
#
_entry.id   AF-A0A536IDA4-F1
#
_cell.length_a   1.000
_cell.length_b   1.000
_cell.length_c   1.000
_cell.angle_alpha   90.00
_cell.angle_beta   90.00
_cell.angle_gamma   90.00
#
_symmetry.space_group_name_H-M   'P 1'
#
loop_
_entity.id
_entity.type
_entity.pdbx_description
1 polymer ?
#
loop_
_entity_poly.entity_id
_entity_poly.type
_entity_poly.pdbx_seq_one_letter_code
_entity_poly.pdbx_strand_id
1 'polypeptide(L)'
;MHDVKEGDACPRCGSPLTLRRGVEVGNIFKLGTYYSSKMEATYLAADGSRKPFIMGSYGIGVGRCLQTIIETHHDDKGISWPISVAPFQAHVVALAGRDQRSTTMPYARRPRRSSPSSRSPVPRSFTTTATRAPA
;
A
#
# COMPACT_ATOMS: atom_id res chain seq x y z
N MET A 1 20.65 -13.20 -29.53
CA MET A 1 19.37 -12.72 -28.96
C MET A 1 18.86 -11.66 -29.93
N HIS A 2 17.67 -11.82 -30.51
CA HIS A 2 17.10 -10.78 -31.37
C HIS A 2 16.31 -9.85 -30.48
N ASP A 3 16.72 -8.58 -30.40
CA ASP A 3 15.96 -7.55 -29.71
C ASP A 3 14.72 -7.19 -30.53
N VAL A 4 13.57 -7.03 -29.86
CA VAL A 4 12.32 -6.62 -30.48
C VAL A 4 12.43 -5.16 -30.93
N LYS A 5 11.96 -4.88 -32.14
CA LYS A 5 11.93 -3.55 -32.75
C LYS A 5 10.51 -3.00 -32.83
N GLU A 6 10.40 -1.67 -32.91
CA GLU A 6 9.14 -0.99 -33.19
C GLU A 6 8.54 -1.53 -34.49
N GLY A 7 7.26 -1.93 -34.47
CA GLY A 7 6.56 -2.47 -35.62
C GLY A 7 6.74 -3.97 -35.87
N ASP A 8 7.56 -4.69 -35.08
CA ASP A 8 7.64 -6.15 -35.17
C ASP A 8 6.26 -6.80 -34.97
N ALA A 9 6.02 -7.94 -35.64
CA ALA A 9 4.75 -8.63 -35.58
C ALA A 9 4.53 -9.32 -34.22
N CYS A 10 3.36 -9.10 -33.61
CA CYS A 10 2.97 -9.79 -32.39
C CYS A 10 2.92 -11.31 -32.61
N PRO A 11 3.59 -12.14 -31.79
CA PRO A 11 3.63 -13.60 -31.99
C PRO A 11 2.27 -14.28 -31.76
N ARG A 12 1.26 -13.56 -31.28
CA ARG A 12 -0.09 -14.09 -31.02
C ARG A 12 -1.11 -13.72 -32.09
N CYS A 13 -1.05 -12.49 -32.62
CA CYS A 13 -2.07 -11.96 -33.54
C CYS A 13 -1.53 -11.30 -34.81
N GLY A 14 -0.21 -11.14 -34.95
CA GLY A 14 0.42 -10.53 -36.13
C GLY A 14 0.37 -9.00 -36.21
N SER A 15 -0.39 -8.32 -35.34
CA SER A 15 -0.43 -6.85 -35.30
C SER A 15 0.94 -6.24 -34.94
N PRO A 16 1.27 -5.03 -35.44
CA PRO A 16 2.54 -4.37 -35.13
C PRO A 16 2.65 -4.02 -33.64
N LEU A 17 3.79 -4.31 -33.04
CA LEU A 17 4.11 -3.96 -31.65
C LEU A 17 4.51 -2.49 -31.52
N THR A 18 4.11 -1.86 -30.42
CA THR A 18 4.52 -0.51 -30.04
C THR A 18 5.39 -0.57 -28.80
N LEU A 19 6.56 0.07 -28.83
CA LEU A 19 7.45 0.17 -27.68
C LEU A 19 7.13 1.42 -26.87
N ARG A 20 7.06 1.25 -25.55
CA ARG A 20 6.84 2.34 -24.59
C ARG A 20 7.86 2.22 -23.48
N ARG A 21 8.29 3.37 -22.95
CA ARG A 21 9.09 3.41 -21.73
C ARG A 21 8.17 3.28 -20.53
N GLY A 22 8.52 2.40 -19.61
CA GLY A 22 7.80 2.19 -18.37
C GLY A 22 8.77 2.08 -17.20
N VAL A 23 8.28 2.45 -16.02
CA VAL A 23 8.99 2.25 -14.75
C VAL A 23 8.38 1.03 -14.08
N GLU A 24 9.19 0.01 -13.80
CA GLU A 24 8.73 -1.18 -13.07
C GLU A 24 8.52 -0.83 -11.59
N VAL A 25 7.27 -0.64 -11.18
CA VAL A 25 6.91 -0.34 -9.77
C VAL A 25 6.77 -1.59 -8.90
N GLY A 26 6.63 -2.76 -9.53
CA GLY A 26 6.50 -4.02 -8.83
C GLY A 26 6.63 -5.21 -9.76
N ASN A 27 6.82 -6.38 -9.17
CA ASN A 27 7.02 -7.63 -9.89
C ASN A 27 6.45 -8.81 -9.10
N ILE A 28 6.07 -9.86 -9.83
CA ILE A 28 5.54 -11.10 -9.28
C ILE A 28 6.32 -12.27 -9.85
N PHE A 29 6.74 -13.18 -8.97
CA PHE A 29 7.52 -14.36 -9.36
C PHE A 29 6.84 -15.63 -8.87
N LYS A 30 6.66 -16.58 -9.79
CA LYS A 30 6.36 -17.97 -9.45
C LYS A 30 7.68 -18.67 -9.20
N LEU A 31 8.06 -18.81 -7.93
CA LEU A 31 9.34 -19.38 -7.53
C LEU A 31 9.33 -20.91 -7.51
N GLY A 32 8.15 -21.52 -7.44
CA GLY A 32 8.01 -22.97 -7.34
C GLY A 32 8.71 -23.46 -6.09
N THR A 33 9.53 -24.52 -6.21
CA THR A 33 10.26 -25.09 -5.07
C THR A 33 11.71 -24.62 -4.98
N TYR A 34 12.13 -23.63 -5.79
CA TYR A 34 13.54 -23.29 -5.96
C TYR A 34 14.28 -23.00 -4.64
N TYR A 35 13.69 -22.18 -3.77
CA TYR A 35 14.27 -21.86 -2.47
C TYR A 35 13.99 -22.93 -1.42
N SER A 36 12.75 -23.41 -1.35
CA SER A 36 12.35 -24.42 -0.36
C SER A 36 13.15 -25.72 -0.46
N SER A 37 13.50 -26.15 -1.67
CA SER A 37 14.34 -27.33 -1.89
C SER A 37 15.78 -27.13 -1.43
N LYS A 38 16.32 -25.91 -1.55
CA LYS A 38 17.69 -25.58 -1.12
C LYS A 38 17.82 -25.33 0.38
N MET A 39 16.74 -24.87 1.01
CA MET A 39 16.68 -24.54 2.44
C MET A 39 16.04 -25.65 3.29
N GLU A 40 15.73 -26.81 2.68
CA GLU A 40 15.05 -27.94 3.33
C GLU A 40 13.71 -27.57 3.99
N ALA A 41 13.05 -26.51 3.48
CA ALA A 41 11.76 -26.06 3.96
C ALA A 41 10.65 -26.97 3.39
N THR A 42 10.19 -27.92 4.21
CA THR A 42 9.22 -28.95 3.82
C THR A 42 8.00 -28.99 4.74
N TYR A 43 6.90 -29.52 4.23
CA TYR A 43 5.70 -29.86 5.01
C TYR A 43 5.38 -31.35 4.89
N LEU A 44 4.63 -31.88 5.85
CA LEU A 44 4.10 -33.24 5.81
C LEU A 44 2.81 -33.26 4.98
N ALA A 45 2.83 -33.93 3.83
CA ALA A 45 1.66 -34.09 2.99
C ALA A 45 0.72 -35.18 3.54
N ALA A 46 -0.50 -35.23 3.01
CA ALA A 46 -1.52 -36.19 3.44
C ALA A 46 -1.11 -37.66 3.25
N ASP A 47 -0.20 -37.93 2.31
CA ASP A 47 0.39 -39.26 2.05
C ASP A 47 1.54 -39.61 3.02
N GLY A 48 1.83 -38.74 3.99
CA GLY A 48 2.92 -38.92 4.96
C GLY A 48 4.32 -38.58 4.40
N SER A 49 4.43 -38.15 3.15
CA SER A 49 5.71 -37.74 2.56
C SER A 49 6.06 -36.28 2.91
N ARG A 50 7.36 -35.98 2.98
CA ARG A 50 7.85 -34.60 3.10
C ARG A 50 7.94 -33.97 1.72
N LYS A 51 7.19 -32.90 1.49
CA LYS A 51 7.21 -32.14 0.22
C LYS A 51 7.71 -30.73 0.46
N PRO A 52 8.52 -30.15 -0.45
CA PRO A 52 8.93 -28.75 -0.36
C PRO A 52 7.74 -27.81 -0.56
N PHE A 53 7.80 -26.62 0.03
CA PHE A 53 6.78 -25.59 -0.19
C PHE A 53 6.77 -25.08 -1.63
N ILE A 54 5.58 -24.87 -2.20
CA ILE A 54 5.45 -24.09 -3.44
C ILE A 54 5.43 -22.61 -3.06
N MET A 55 6.35 -21.84 -3.64
CA MET A 55 6.57 -20.45 -3.28
C MET A 55 6.22 -19.51 -4.42
N GLY A 56 5.72 -18.34 -4.03
CA GLY A 56 5.62 -17.15 -4.87
C GLY A 56 6.21 -15.96 -4.14
N SER A 57 6.63 -14.94 -4.89
CA SER A 57 7.09 -13.67 -4.34
C SER A 57 6.38 -12.51 -5.02
N TYR A 58 6.06 -11.50 -4.23
CA TYR A 58 5.34 -10.29 -4.64
C TYR A 58 6.09 -9.08 -4.10
N GLY A 59 6.57 -8.24 -5.00
CA GLY A 59 7.33 -7.04 -4.63
C GLY A 59 6.69 -5.80 -5.19
N ILE A 60 6.53 -4.77 -4.35
CA ILE A 60 6.14 -3.42 -4.76
C ILE A 60 7.19 -2.45 -4.19
N GLY A 61 7.82 -1.68 -5.06
CA GLY A 61 8.80 -0.67 -4.67
C GLY A 61 8.11 0.60 -4.17
N VAL A 62 7.68 0.65 -2.91
CA VAL A 62 6.90 1.78 -2.36
C VAL A 62 7.57 3.14 -2.59
N GLY A 63 8.89 3.24 -2.37
CA GLY A 63 9.64 4.48 -2.66
C GLY A 63 9.67 4.83 -4.15
N ARG A 64 9.79 3.82 -5.02
CA ARG A 64 9.72 4.00 -6.48
C ARG A 64 8.32 4.39 -6.94
N CYS A 65 7.27 3.88 -6.29
CA CYS A 65 5.89 4.31 -6.56
C CYS A 65 5.73 5.81 -6.31
N LEU A 66 6.27 6.32 -5.20
CA LEU A 66 6.23 7.75 -4.90
C LEU A 66 6.94 8.59 -5.97
N GLN A 67 8.13 8.16 -6.39
CA GLN A 67 8.87 8.82 -7.48
C GLN A 67 8.10 8.76 -8.81
N THR A 68 7.48 7.62 -9.12
CA THR A 68 6.68 7.44 -10.34
C THR A 68 5.43 8.32 -10.33
N ILE A 69 4.81 8.52 -9.16
CA ILE A 69 3.68 9.45 -9.01
C ILE A 69 4.15 10.87 -9.33
N ILE A 70 5.30 11.31 -8.80
CA ILE A 70 5.83 12.64 -9.09
C ILE A 70 6.16 12.79 -10.60
N GLU A 71 6.82 11.79 -11.19
CA GLU A 71 7.16 11.78 -12.61
C GLU A 71 5.92 11.90 -13.52
N THR A 72 4.81 11.28 -13.13
CA THR A 72 3.57 11.27 -13.93
C THR A 72 2.57 12.36 -13.55
N HIS A 73 2.72 12.98 -12.39
CA HIS A 73 1.81 13.99 -11.85
C HIS A 73 2.58 15.25 -11.37
N HIS A 74 3.12 16.01 -12.32
CA HIS A 74 3.74 17.31 -12.07
C HIS A 74 3.38 18.31 -13.17
N ASP A 75 3.54 19.59 -12.85
CA ASP A 75 3.48 20.71 -13.78
C ASP A 75 4.63 21.69 -13.52
N ASP A 76 4.64 22.82 -14.22
CA ASP A 76 5.69 23.85 -14.10
C ASP A 76 5.76 24.48 -12.69
N LYS A 77 4.75 24.30 -11.85
CA LYS A 77 4.67 24.83 -10.47
C LYS A 77 5.06 23.79 -9.42
N GLY A 78 5.23 22.53 -9.81
CA GLY A 78 5.72 21.46 -8.94
C GLY A 78 4.83 20.21 -8.98
N ILE A 79 4.74 19.54 -7.83
CA ILE A 79 4.08 18.24 -7.71
C ILE A 79 2.56 18.42 -7.60
N SER A 80 1.80 17.73 -8.45
CA SER A 80 0.34 17.67 -8.41
C SER A 80 -0.10 16.34 -7.79
N TRP A 81 -0.15 16.27 -6.47
CA TRP A 81 -0.45 15.02 -5.77
C TRP A 81 -1.85 14.48 -6.09
N PRO A 82 -1.99 13.18 -6.43
CA PRO A 82 -3.27 12.51 -6.34
C PRO A 82 -3.82 12.58 -4.91
N ILE A 83 -5.13 12.79 -4.77
CA ILE A 83 -5.78 13.04 -3.46
C ILE A 83 -5.51 11.95 -2.41
N SER A 84 -5.31 10.71 -2.83
CA SER A 84 -5.08 9.55 -1.96
C SER A 84 -3.69 9.51 -1.32
N VAL A 85 -2.73 10.26 -1.86
CA VAL A 85 -1.32 10.24 -1.43
C VAL A 85 -0.77 11.63 -1.11
N ALA A 86 -1.59 12.67 -1.25
CA ALA A 86 -1.22 14.02 -0.87
C ALA A 86 -0.83 14.07 0.62
N PRO A 87 0.30 14.71 0.99
CA PRO A 87 0.73 14.79 2.38
C PRO A 87 -0.31 15.43 3.30
N PHE A 88 -1.02 16.43 2.77
CA PHE A 88 -2.14 17.12 3.40
C PHE A 88 -3.19 17.46 2.35
N GLN A 89 -4.47 17.49 2.74
CA GLN A 89 -5.57 17.84 1.84
C GLN A 89 -5.69 19.36 1.60
N ALA A 90 -5.17 20.17 2.52
CA ALA A 90 -5.16 21.63 2.41
C ALA A 90 -3.89 22.20 3.05
N HIS A 91 -3.39 23.31 2.51
CA HIS A 91 -2.26 24.06 3.04
C HIS A 91 -2.73 25.50 3.32
N VAL A 92 -2.90 25.85 4.60
CA VAL A 92 -3.36 27.18 5.01
C VAL A 92 -2.15 28.10 5.16
N VAL A 93 -2.13 29.18 4.39
CA VAL A 93 -1.06 30.18 4.42
C VAL A 93 -1.62 31.50 4.96
N ALA A 94 -1.06 32.00 6.06
CA ALA A 94 -1.39 33.31 6.58
C ALA A 94 -0.61 34.38 5.80
N LEU A 95 -1.33 35.30 5.15
CA LEU A 95 -0.71 36.46 4.49
C LEU A 95 -0.55 37.59 5.50
N ALA A 96 0.58 38.30 5.46
CA ALA A 96 0.80 39.44 6.34
C ALA A 96 -0.16 40.59 5.99
N GLY A 97 -1.06 40.93 6.91
CA GLY A 97 -1.83 42.17 6.94
C GLY A 97 -1.34 43.10 8.06
N ARG A 98 -1.78 44.36 8.09
CA ARG A 98 -1.31 45.44 9.01
C ARG A 98 -1.38 45.14 10.53
N ASP A 99 -1.92 44.00 10.96
CA ASP A 99 -1.95 43.60 12.37
C ASP A 99 -0.95 42.45 12.61
N GLN A 100 0.12 42.76 13.36
CA GLN A 100 1.26 41.87 13.66
C GLN A 100 0.92 40.79 14.70
N ARG A 101 -0.19 40.07 14.53
CA ARG A 101 -0.53 38.89 15.33
C ARG A 101 -0.50 37.61 14.51
N SER A 102 0.52 37.43 13.67
CA SER A 102 0.75 36.12 13.04
C SER A 102 1.39 35.17 14.05
N THR A 103 0.61 34.72 15.03
CA THR A 103 0.95 33.53 15.78
C THR A 103 0.81 32.36 14.82
N THR A 104 1.92 31.73 14.43
CA THR A 104 1.91 30.42 13.79
C THR A 104 1.11 29.49 14.70
N MET A 105 -0.17 29.27 14.38
CA MET A 105 -1.02 28.33 15.10
C MET A 105 -0.49 26.93 14.77
N PRO A 106 0.14 26.20 15.71
CA PRO A 106 0.44 24.81 15.47
C PRO A 106 -0.91 24.11 15.33
N TYR A 107 -1.15 23.54 14.14
CA TYR A 107 -2.34 22.73 13.87
C TYR A 107 -2.61 21.84 15.07
N ALA A 108 -3.72 22.13 15.76
CA ALA A 108 -4.02 21.58 17.06
C ALA A 108 -4.01 20.04 16.95
N ARG A 109 -2.98 19.42 17.53
CA ARG A 109 -3.06 18.02 17.90
C ARG A 109 -4.29 17.90 18.77
N ARG A 110 -5.35 17.27 18.24
CA ARG A 110 -6.49 16.82 19.03
C ARG A 110 -5.90 16.19 20.31
N PRO A 111 -6.17 16.73 21.51
CA PRO A 111 -5.62 16.14 22.73
C PRO A 111 -6.05 14.68 22.74
N ARG A 112 -5.07 13.76 22.74
CA ARG A 112 -5.35 12.35 22.99
C ARG A 112 -6.07 12.32 24.32
N ARG A 113 -7.34 11.90 24.32
CA ARG A 113 -8.05 11.57 25.56
C ARG A 113 -7.15 10.60 26.31
N SER A 114 -6.53 11.06 27.39
CA SER A 114 -5.90 10.18 28.35
C SER A 114 -7.03 9.36 28.96
N SER A 115 -7.08 8.07 28.63
CA SER A 115 -7.84 7.09 29.39
C SER A 115 -7.27 7.06 30.80
N PRO A 116 -8.04 7.34 31.87
CA PRO A 116 -7.55 7.12 33.22
C PRO A 116 -7.44 5.61 33.40
N SER A 117 -6.21 5.11 33.52
CA SER A 117 -5.96 3.76 34.00
C SER A 117 -6.22 3.73 35.50
N SER A 118 -7.28 3.07 35.93
CA SER A 118 -7.31 2.44 37.26
C SER A 118 -8.00 1.09 37.16
N ARG A 119 -7.30 0.07 37.67
CA ARG A 119 -7.74 -1.32 37.76
C ARG A 119 -8.87 -1.44 38.79
N SER A 120 -9.99 -2.04 38.38
CA SER A 120 -10.88 -3.05 39.02
C SER A 120 -11.27 -2.95 40.51
N PRO A 121 -12.48 -3.39 40.93
CA PRO A 121 -12.93 -4.77 40.73
C PRO A 121 -14.39 -4.97 40.28
N VAL A 122 -14.59 -6.12 39.64
CA VAL A 122 -15.86 -6.71 39.19
C VAL A 122 -16.87 -6.86 40.34
N PRO A 123 -18.17 -6.62 40.07
CA PRO A 123 -19.21 -7.46 40.66
C PRO A 123 -20.13 -8.10 39.60
N ARG A 124 -20.32 -9.39 39.88
CA ARG A 124 -21.26 -10.41 39.39
C ARG A 124 -22.56 -9.97 38.68
N SER A 125 -22.81 -10.66 37.57
CA SER A 125 -24.09 -11.19 37.07
C SER A 125 -25.29 -10.25 36.91
N PHE A 126 -25.66 -9.98 35.65
CA PHE A 126 -27.06 -9.81 35.27
C PHE A 126 -27.33 -10.48 33.92
N THR A 127 -28.14 -11.53 33.97
CA THR A 127 -28.84 -12.18 32.87
C THR A 127 -29.64 -11.13 32.09
N THR A 128 -29.46 -11.05 30.77
CA THR A 128 -30.38 -10.31 29.89
C THR A 128 -30.91 -11.26 28.83
N THR A 129 -32.21 -11.51 28.94
CA THR A 129 -33.08 -12.23 28.03
C THR A 129 -33.06 -11.59 26.64
N ALA A 130 -32.86 -12.41 25.61
CA ALA A 130 -33.02 -12.00 24.22
C ALA A 130 -34.51 -11.80 23.92
N THR A 131 -34.93 -10.57 23.69
CA THR A 131 -36.24 -10.26 23.11
C THR A 131 -36.07 -10.01 21.62
N ARG A 132 -36.61 -10.94 20.83
CA ARG A 132 -36.83 -10.84 19.38
C ARG A 132 -37.88 -9.75 19.13
N ALA A 133 -37.62 -8.81 18.23
CA ALA A 133 -38.63 -7.89 17.72
C ALA A 133 -39.19 -8.39 16.36
N PRO A 134 -40.51 -8.34 16.11
CA PRO A 134 -41.16 -8.60 14.81
C PRO A 134 -41.17 -7.31 13.96
N ALA A 135 -41.44 -7.27 12.66
CA ALA A 135 -42.07 -8.20 11.71
C ALA A 135 -41.35 -8.16 10.35
#